data_AF-A0A432TE26-F1
#
_entry.id   AF-A0A432TE26-F1
#
_cell.length_a   1.000
_cell.length_b   1.000
_cell.length_c   1.000
_cell.angle_alpha   90.00
_cell.angle_beta   90.00
_cell.angle_gamma   90.00
#
_symmetry.space_group_name_H-M   'P 1'
#
loop_
_entity.id
_entity.type
_entity.pdbx_description
1 polymer ?
#
loop_
_entity_poly.entity_id
_entity_poly.type
_entity_poly.pdbx_seq_one_letter_code
_entity_poly.pdbx_strand_id
1 'polypeptide(L)'
;MLKNILSAIGAIALVAMVYMLISFGGMMSKVSSLHPDAMGHYMTMFEKVLETGNSAEAMVRKVKINDDVSTEDAIDTMRAIAEENNFLVVGDAKMSIKSSIKAPDGKRYIRILSFCAPSIAEKFIGYSEAFGAFMPCRILIVEDDEGNRWLYTMSMELMLYGGSPLPDDMLKMAESVRDLMYGMMDAAATDGDYEPKE
;
A
#
# COMPACT_ATOMS: atom_id res chain seq x y z
N MET A 1 -32.02 21.90 -45.43
CA MET A 1 -32.04 20.81 -44.43
C MET A 1 -30.65 20.53 -43.85
N LEU A 2 -29.61 20.35 -44.67
CA LEU A 2 -28.23 20.07 -44.19
C LEU A 2 -27.64 21.14 -43.25
N LYS A 3 -27.89 22.44 -43.52
CA LYS A 3 -27.45 23.55 -42.67
C LYS A 3 -28.04 23.49 -41.25
N ASN A 4 -29.32 23.10 -41.12
CA ASN A 4 -29.99 23.02 -39.82
C ASN A 4 -29.50 21.82 -39.00
N ILE A 5 -29.13 20.71 -39.67
CA ILE A 5 -28.52 19.53 -39.02
C ILE A 5 -27.12 19.87 -38.50
N LEU A 6 -26.30 20.54 -39.31
CA LEU A 6 -24.96 20.98 -38.90
C LEU A 6 -25.01 22.00 -37.76
N SER A 7 -25.97 22.93 -37.77
CA SER A 7 -26.19 23.87 -36.66
C SER A 7 -26.64 23.17 -35.38
N ALA A 8 -27.48 22.14 -35.47
CA ALA A 8 -27.89 21.35 -34.30
C ALA A 8 -26.72 20.55 -33.70
N ILE A 9 -25.89 19.93 -34.54
CA ILE A 9 -24.67 19.24 -34.10
C ILE A 9 -23.69 20.22 -33.46
N GLY A 10 -23.50 21.40 -34.07
CA GLY A 10 -22.66 22.46 -33.52
C GLY A 10 -23.13 22.93 -32.15
N ALA A 11 -24.45 23.11 -31.96
CA ALA A 11 -25.02 23.48 -30.67
C ALA A 11 -24.82 22.38 -29.61
N ILE A 12 -25.00 21.11 -29.97
CA ILE A 12 -24.76 19.97 -29.06
C ILE A 12 -23.28 19.90 -28.66
N ALA A 13 -22.36 20.06 -29.62
CA ALA A 13 -20.92 20.07 -29.35
C ALA A 13 -20.51 21.23 -28.43
N LEU A 14 -21.09 22.42 -28.64
CA LEU A 14 -20.87 23.58 -27.78
C LEU A 14 -21.38 23.35 -26.35
N VAL A 15 -22.58 22.80 -26.22
CA VAL A 15 -23.16 22.47 -24.90
C VAL A 15 -22.32 21.40 -24.20
N ALA A 16 -21.88 20.35 -24.92
CA ALA A 16 -21.01 19.32 -24.38
C ALA A 16 -19.64 19.87 -23.95
N MET A 17 -19.06 20.79 -24.74
CA MET A 17 -17.80 21.45 -24.42
C MET A 17 -17.93 22.36 -23.20
N VAL A 18 -18.98 23.17 -23.10
CA VAL A 18 -19.25 24.02 -21.93
C VAL A 18 -19.50 23.16 -20.69
N TYR A 19 -20.27 22.08 -20.81
CA TYR A 19 -20.49 21.13 -19.73
C TYR A 19 -19.18 20.47 -19.27
N MET A 20 -18.33 20.02 -20.21
CA MET A 20 -17.00 19.52 -19.87
C MET A 20 -16.16 20.59 -19.19
N LEU A 21 -16.10 21.82 -19.68
CA LEU A 21 -15.31 22.89 -19.06
C LEU A 21 -15.76 23.20 -17.63
N ILE A 22 -17.06 23.22 -17.35
CA ILE A 22 -17.60 23.45 -16.01
C ILE A 22 -17.31 22.24 -15.09
N SER A 23 -17.56 21.02 -15.58
CA SER A 23 -17.35 19.79 -14.82
C SER A 23 -15.86 19.52 -14.55
N PHE A 24 -14.99 19.73 -15.53
CA PHE A 24 -13.54 19.57 -15.40
C PHE A 24 -12.90 20.74 -14.67
N GLY A 25 -13.42 21.97 -14.78
CA GLY A 25 -12.88 23.13 -14.07
C GLY A 25 -12.91 22.95 -12.54
N GLY A 26 -14.05 22.51 -11.99
CA GLY A 26 -14.17 22.21 -10.55
C GLY A 26 -13.41 20.95 -10.11
N MET A 27 -13.16 20.01 -11.02
CA MET A 27 -12.31 18.85 -10.76
C MET A 27 -10.84 19.25 -10.72
N MET A 28 -10.39 20.06 -11.67
CA MET A 28 -8.99 20.50 -11.79
C MET A 28 -8.56 21.31 -10.58
N SER A 29 -9.43 22.17 -10.04
CA SER A 29 -9.14 22.90 -8.79
C SER A 29 -9.00 21.98 -7.57
N LYS A 30 -9.76 20.88 -7.52
CA LYS A 30 -9.66 19.88 -6.45
C LYS A 30 -8.39 19.04 -6.59
N VAL A 31 -8.05 18.62 -7.82
CA VAL A 31 -6.80 17.92 -8.09
C VAL A 31 -5.59 18.78 -7.72
N SER A 32 -5.63 20.10 -7.98
CA SER A 32 -4.55 21.00 -7.57
C SER A 32 -4.39 21.19 -6.05
N SER A 33 -5.36 20.74 -5.24
CA SER A 33 -5.29 20.76 -3.77
C SER A 33 -4.75 19.45 -3.16
N LEU A 34 -4.47 18.46 -4.01
CA LEU A 34 -3.83 17.21 -3.60
C LEU A 34 -2.31 17.39 -3.52
N HIS A 35 -1.64 16.40 -2.94
CA HIS A 35 -0.20 16.32 -2.96
C HIS A 35 0.31 16.34 -4.42
N PRO A 36 1.44 17.01 -4.71
CA PRO A 36 1.99 17.08 -6.07
C PRO A 36 2.16 15.71 -6.75
N ASP A 37 2.51 14.68 -5.96
CA ASP A 37 2.73 13.32 -6.43
C ASP A 37 1.47 12.44 -6.45
N ALA A 38 0.32 12.95 -5.97
CA ALA A 38 -0.91 12.17 -5.82
C ALA A 38 -1.33 11.48 -7.12
N MET A 39 -1.39 12.27 -8.20
CA MET A 39 -1.79 11.76 -9.52
C MET A 39 -0.81 10.72 -10.05
N GLY A 40 0.49 10.88 -9.78
CA GLY A 40 1.51 9.89 -10.14
C GLY A 40 1.20 8.54 -9.50
N HIS A 41 0.96 8.52 -8.18
CA HIS A 41 0.66 7.29 -7.47
C HIS A 41 -0.67 6.64 -7.86
N TYR A 42 -1.72 7.42 -8.15
CA TYR A 42 -2.97 6.86 -8.70
C TYR A 42 -2.76 6.22 -10.07
N MET A 43 -1.95 6.85 -10.93
CA MET A 43 -1.63 6.30 -12.25
C MET A 43 -0.79 5.02 -12.12
N THR A 44 0.22 4.97 -11.25
CA THR A 44 0.99 3.75 -10.97
C THR A 44 0.07 2.60 -10.53
N MET A 45 -0.86 2.87 -9.60
CA MET A 45 -1.84 1.86 -9.17
C MET A 45 -2.71 1.41 -10.36
N PHE A 46 -3.23 2.36 -11.14
CA PHE A 46 -4.11 2.05 -12.27
C PHE A 46 -3.39 1.24 -13.36
N GLU A 47 -2.16 1.62 -13.72
CA GLU A 47 -1.30 0.87 -14.63
C GLU A 47 -1.11 -0.56 -14.14
N LYS A 48 -0.84 -0.74 -12.84
CA LYS A 48 -0.69 -2.08 -12.27
C LYS A 48 -1.98 -2.91 -12.35
N VAL A 49 -3.14 -2.28 -12.19
CA VAL A 49 -4.44 -2.94 -12.41
C VAL A 49 -4.63 -3.31 -13.88
N LEU A 50 -4.26 -2.44 -14.83
CA LEU A 50 -4.34 -2.75 -16.25
C LEU A 50 -3.43 -3.92 -16.64
N GLU A 51 -2.25 -4.01 -16.04
CA GLU A 51 -1.30 -5.12 -16.27
C GLU A 51 -1.78 -6.44 -15.68
N THR A 52 -2.26 -6.42 -14.44
CA THR A 52 -2.51 -7.65 -13.66
C THR A 52 -3.98 -8.06 -13.62
N GLY A 53 -4.89 -7.16 -13.94
CA GLY A 53 -6.33 -7.31 -13.73
C GLY A 53 -6.75 -7.34 -12.25
N ASN A 54 -5.84 -7.05 -11.30
CA ASN A 54 -6.05 -7.25 -9.88
C ASN A 54 -5.74 -5.99 -9.07
N SER A 55 -6.77 -5.40 -8.44
CA SER A 55 -6.62 -4.21 -7.60
C SER A 55 -5.85 -4.46 -6.31
N ALA A 56 -5.90 -5.67 -5.75
CA ALA A 56 -5.15 -5.99 -4.55
C ALA A 56 -3.64 -6.00 -4.82
N GLU A 57 -3.21 -6.59 -5.94
CA GLU A 57 -1.81 -6.59 -6.39
C GLU A 57 -1.28 -5.17 -6.65
N ALA A 58 -2.16 -4.25 -7.07
CA ALA A 58 -1.81 -2.86 -7.31
C ALA A 58 -1.65 -2.00 -6.05
N MET A 59 -2.09 -2.49 -4.88
CA MET A 59 -2.08 -1.76 -3.61
C MET A 59 -1.13 -2.37 -2.57
N VAL A 60 -0.32 -3.37 -2.96
CA VAL A 60 0.60 -4.07 -2.05
C VAL A 60 2.05 -3.87 -2.47
N ARG A 61 2.95 -3.89 -1.49
CA ARG A 61 4.34 -4.27 -1.69
C ARG A 61 4.47 -5.78 -1.49
N LYS A 62 5.19 -6.44 -2.40
CA LYS A 62 5.47 -7.88 -2.38
C LYS A 62 6.98 -8.12 -2.40
N VAL A 63 7.49 -8.94 -1.49
CA VAL A 63 8.90 -9.32 -1.41
C VAL A 63 9.00 -10.84 -1.29
N LYS A 64 9.89 -11.47 -2.07
CA LYS A 64 10.15 -12.92 -1.97
C LYS A 64 11.12 -13.18 -0.83
N ILE A 65 10.85 -14.15 0.04
CA ILE A 65 11.85 -14.64 1.01
C ILE A 65 12.80 -15.57 0.27
N ASN A 66 14.11 -15.37 0.44
CA ASN A 66 15.12 -16.22 -0.18
C ASN A 66 15.00 -17.68 0.28
N ASP A 67 15.42 -18.60 -0.57
CA ASP A 67 15.24 -20.04 -0.34
C ASP A 67 16.08 -20.56 0.85
N ASP A 68 17.17 -19.87 1.19
CA ASP A 68 18.08 -20.17 2.30
C ASP A 68 17.65 -19.59 3.65
N VAL A 69 16.73 -18.62 3.68
CA VAL A 69 16.19 -18.03 4.91
C VAL A 69 14.98 -18.84 5.37
N SER A 70 14.92 -19.29 6.62
CA SER A 70 13.72 -20.01 7.11
C SER A 70 12.56 -19.05 7.40
N THR A 71 11.33 -19.56 7.40
CA THR A 71 10.15 -18.71 7.67
C THR A 71 10.14 -18.19 9.10
N GLU A 72 10.67 -18.95 10.06
CA GLU A 72 10.74 -18.49 11.45
C GLU A 72 11.87 -17.48 11.63
N ASP A 73 13.02 -17.65 10.94
CA ASP A 73 14.09 -16.63 10.97
C ASP A 73 13.58 -15.29 10.41
N ALA A 74 12.88 -15.31 9.27
CA ALA A 74 12.25 -14.11 8.72
C ALA A 74 11.30 -13.43 9.72
N ILE A 75 10.58 -14.21 10.53
CA ILE A 75 9.65 -13.69 11.56
C ILE A 75 10.42 -13.07 12.72
N ASP A 76 11.45 -13.76 13.21
CA ASP A 76 12.25 -13.29 14.32
C ASP A 76 13.06 -12.04 13.94
N THR A 77 13.58 -11.97 12.71
CA THR A 77 14.21 -10.76 12.14
C THR A 77 13.24 -9.56 12.13
N MET A 78 12.01 -9.73 11.62
CA MET A 78 11.02 -8.65 11.66
C MET A 78 10.68 -8.21 13.09
N ARG A 79 10.58 -9.16 14.04
CA ARG A 79 10.27 -8.84 15.44
C ARG A 79 11.42 -8.10 16.13
N ALA A 80 12.65 -8.53 15.91
CA ALA A 80 13.84 -7.89 16.46
C ALA A 80 13.96 -6.44 15.95
N ILE A 81 13.87 -6.24 14.63
CA ILE A 81 13.93 -4.90 14.03
C ILE A 81 12.77 -4.03 14.54
N ALA A 82 11.55 -4.58 14.66
CA ALA A 82 10.42 -3.84 15.23
C ALA A 82 10.72 -3.37 16.67
N GLU A 83 11.20 -4.26 17.52
CA GLU A 83 11.53 -3.96 18.93
C GLU A 83 12.59 -2.86 19.04
N GLU A 84 13.68 -2.97 18.26
CA GLU A 84 14.78 -1.99 18.21
C GLU A 84 14.32 -0.60 17.76
N ASN A 85 13.25 -0.54 16.95
CA ASN A 85 12.69 0.69 16.40
C ASN A 85 11.41 1.15 17.12
N ASN A 86 11.14 0.65 18.34
CA ASN A 86 9.99 1.01 19.17
C ASN A 86 8.62 0.69 18.54
N PHE A 87 8.55 -0.33 17.70
CA PHE A 87 7.30 -0.91 17.22
C PHE A 87 6.90 -2.09 18.10
N LEU A 88 5.64 -2.12 18.50
CA LEU A 88 5.05 -3.23 19.25
C LEU A 88 4.52 -4.29 18.29
N VAL A 89 4.74 -5.56 18.62
CA VAL A 89 4.01 -6.68 18.00
C VAL A 89 2.62 -6.75 18.66
N VAL A 90 1.60 -6.27 17.97
CA VAL A 90 0.22 -6.18 18.47
C VAL A 90 -0.68 -7.30 17.99
N GLY A 91 -0.17 -8.17 17.13
CA GLY A 91 -0.91 -9.34 16.65
C GLY A 91 -0.04 -10.34 15.91
N ASP A 92 -0.35 -11.61 16.09
CA ASP A 92 0.29 -12.73 15.42
C ASP A 92 -0.76 -13.81 15.16
N ALA A 93 -1.24 -13.87 13.92
CA ALA A 93 -2.32 -14.75 13.51
C ALA A 93 -1.79 -15.77 12.51
N LYS A 94 -1.53 -16.99 12.99
CA LYS A 94 -1.22 -18.14 12.13
C LYS A 94 -2.53 -18.80 11.68
N MET A 95 -2.91 -18.60 10.42
CA MET A 95 -4.19 -19.07 9.87
C MET A 95 -4.12 -20.51 9.36
N SER A 96 -2.93 -20.99 9.02
CA SER A 96 -2.70 -22.35 8.55
C SER A 96 -1.81 -23.15 9.50
N ILE A 97 -2.23 -24.39 9.77
CA ILE A 97 -1.72 -25.23 10.87
C ILE A 97 -0.60 -26.18 10.37
N LYS A 98 -0.19 -26.13 9.10
CA LYS A 98 0.94 -26.92 8.57
C LYS A 98 2.08 -26.01 8.08
N SER A 99 3.31 -26.52 8.13
CA SER A 99 4.56 -25.73 8.13
C SER A 99 5.23 -25.49 6.76
N SER A 100 4.74 -25.96 5.60
CA SER A 100 5.54 -25.82 4.37
C SER A 100 4.88 -26.25 3.04
N ILE A 101 5.73 -26.28 1.99
CA ILE A 101 5.81 -25.54 0.72
C ILE A 101 5.55 -26.38 -0.54
N LYS A 102 5.20 -27.65 -0.33
CA LYS A 102 4.97 -28.61 -1.41
C LYS A 102 3.93 -29.66 -1.03
N ALA A 103 2.87 -29.28 -0.33
CA ALA A 103 1.92 -30.26 0.22
C ALA A 103 0.84 -30.67 -0.82
N PRO A 104 0.79 -31.95 -1.24
CA PRO A 104 -0.27 -32.49 -2.11
C PRO A 104 -1.64 -32.64 -1.40
N ASP A 105 -1.70 -32.35 -0.10
CA ASP A 105 -2.82 -32.60 0.82
C ASP A 105 -3.19 -31.38 1.71
N GLY A 106 -2.83 -30.16 1.27
CA GLY A 106 -3.71 -29.00 1.39
C GLY A 106 -3.80 -28.24 2.73
N LYS A 107 -2.74 -27.50 3.11
CA LYS A 107 -2.88 -26.15 3.72
C LYS A 107 -1.62 -25.32 3.41
N ARG A 108 -1.74 -24.22 2.67
CA ARG A 108 -0.65 -23.25 2.40
C ARG A 108 -0.20 -22.59 3.70
N TYR A 109 1.09 -22.31 3.89
CA TYR A 109 1.51 -21.49 5.04
C TYR A 109 0.90 -20.08 4.91
N ILE A 110 0.22 -19.62 5.96
CA ILE A 110 -0.39 -18.29 6.04
C ILE A 110 -0.23 -17.79 7.48
N ARG A 111 0.47 -16.67 7.65
CA ARG A 111 0.61 -15.99 8.94
C ARG A 111 0.58 -14.48 8.73
N ILE A 112 -0.11 -13.77 9.61
CA ILE A 112 -0.18 -12.31 9.57
C ILE A 112 0.46 -11.80 10.86
N LEU A 113 1.51 -11.01 10.72
CA LEU A 113 2.10 -10.25 11.82
C LEU A 113 1.58 -8.82 11.77
N SER A 114 1.27 -8.26 12.93
CA SER A 114 0.77 -6.90 13.08
C SER A 114 1.70 -6.09 13.97
N PHE A 115 2.20 -4.98 13.45
CA PHE A 115 3.14 -4.09 14.10
C PHE A 115 2.51 -2.70 14.25
N CYS A 116 2.83 -2.01 15.36
CA CYS A 116 2.29 -0.69 15.62
C CYS A 116 3.28 0.17 16.41
N ALA A 117 3.43 1.44 16.02
CA ALA A 117 3.99 2.48 16.87
C ALA A 117 2.83 3.28 17.49
N PRO A 118 2.43 3.01 18.75
CA PRO A 118 1.20 3.59 19.32
C PRO A 118 1.16 5.12 19.33
N SER A 119 2.31 5.76 19.61
CA SER A 119 2.43 7.22 19.65
C SER A 119 2.19 7.88 18.28
N ILE A 120 2.64 7.23 17.20
CA ILE A 120 2.38 7.68 15.83
C ILE A 120 0.91 7.40 15.47
N ALA A 121 0.42 6.20 15.77
CA ALA A 121 -0.96 5.80 15.48
C ALA A 121 -1.98 6.75 16.11
N GLU A 122 -1.81 7.11 17.38
CA GLU A 122 -2.69 8.06 18.09
C GLU A 122 -2.75 9.41 17.38
N LYS A 123 -1.61 9.94 16.94
CA LYS A 123 -1.54 11.23 16.23
C LYS A 123 -2.25 11.19 14.87
N PHE A 124 -2.09 10.11 14.12
CA PHE A 124 -2.74 9.95 12.81
C PHE A 124 -4.24 9.74 12.93
N ILE A 125 -4.69 8.92 13.88
CA ILE A 125 -6.12 8.73 14.17
C ILE A 125 -6.75 10.05 14.64
N GLY A 126 -6.03 10.82 15.46
CA GLY A 126 -6.47 12.16 15.90
C GLY A 126 -6.57 13.17 14.77
N TYR A 127 -5.78 13.04 13.70
CA TYR A 127 -5.89 13.86 12.50
C TYR A 127 -7.06 13.43 11.59
N SER A 128 -7.25 12.13 11.41
CA SER A 128 -8.43 11.55 10.75
C SER A 128 -8.66 10.12 11.23
N GLU A 129 -9.85 9.85 11.77
CA GLU A 129 -10.24 8.53 12.27
C GLU A 129 -10.10 7.43 11.19
N ALA A 130 -10.19 7.82 9.91
CA ALA A 130 -10.03 6.91 8.78
C ALA A 130 -8.64 6.24 8.73
N PHE A 131 -7.59 6.86 9.27
CA PHE A 131 -6.27 6.22 9.36
C PHE A 131 -6.31 4.94 10.21
N GLY A 132 -7.19 4.89 11.22
CA GLY A 132 -7.35 3.71 12.07
C GLY A 132 -7.78 2.46 11.32
N ALA A 133 -8.49 2.60 10.18
CA ALA A 133 -8.89 1.46 9.36
C ALA A 133 -7.72 0.74 8.67
N PHE A 134 -6.57 1.42 8.54
CA PHE A 134 -5.35 0.87 7.96
C PHE A 134 -4.33 0.41 9.01
N MET A 135 -4.65 0.61 10.29
CA MET A 135 -3.81 0.21 11.42
C MET A 135 -4.36 -1.06 12.09
N PRO A 136 -3.49 -1.90 12.68
CA PRO A 136 -2.03 -1.83 12.69
C PRO A 136 -1.40 -2.13 11.32
N CYS A 137 -0.11 -1.82 11.15
CA CYS A 137 0.65 -2.20 9.97
C CYS A 137 0.77 -3.74 9.92
N ARG A 138 0.36 -4.35 8.81
CA ARG A 138 0.28 -5.82 8.69
C ARG A 138 1.26 -6.33 7.65
N ILE A 139 2.03 -7.36 8.01
CA ILE A 139 2.81 -8.17 7.06
C ILE A 139 2.18 -9.56 7.00
N LEU A 140 1.66 -9.92 5.83
CA LEU A 140 1.23 -11.26 5.49
C LEU A 140 2.44 -12.06 4.99
N ILE A 141 2.64 -13.23 5.58
CA ILE A 141 3.58 -14.25 5.13
C ILE A 141 2.74 -15.36 4.50
N VAL A 142 2.97 -15.61 3.21
CA VAL A 142 2.21 -16.62 2.47
C VAL A 142 3.10 -17.40 1.51
N GLU A 143 2.81 -18.68 1.43
CA GLU A 143 3.36 -19.60 0.44
C GLU A 143 2.46 -19.67 -0.80
N ASP A 144 3.04 -19.57 -1.99
CA ASP A 144 2.33 -19.76 -3.25
C ASP A 144 2.27 -21.23 -3.70
N ASP A 145 1.61 -21.48 -4.83
CA ASP A 145 1.43 -22.84 -5.37
C ASP A 145 2.71 -23.50 -5.91
N GLU A 146 3.74 -22.70 -6.19
CA GLU A 146 5.07 -23.20 -6.58
C GLU A 146 5.95 -23.47 -5.36
N GLY A 147 5.49 -23.04 -4.18
CA GLY A 147 6.22 -23.19 -2.94
C GLY A 147 7.13 -22.00 -2.59
N ASN A 148 7.07 -20.91 -3.34
CA ASN A 148 7.79 -19.70 -2.96
C ASN A 148 7.10 -19.05 -1.75
N ARG A 149 7.90 -18.44 -0.88
CA ARG A 149 7.41 -17.66 0.26
C ARG A 149 7.47 -16.19 -0.03
N TRP A 150 6.44 -15.49 0.39
CA TRP A 150 6.25 -14.08 0.10
C TRP A 150 5.83 -13.32 1.34
N LEU A 151 6.37 -12.10 1.45
CA LEU A 151 5.92 -11.07 2.36
C LEU A 151 5.05 -10.08 1.57
N TYR A 152 3.88 -9.76 2.11
CA TYR A 152 3.00 -8.73 1.58
C TYR A 152 2.65 -7.72 2.66
N THR A 153 2.70 -6.44 2.32
CA THR A 153 2.11 -5.36 3.12
C THR A 153 1.32 -4.44 2.20
N MET A 154 0.38 -3.68 2.75
CA MET A 154 -0.24 -2.59 1.99
C MET A 154 0.82 -1.56 1.65
N SER A 155 0.85 -1.15 0.39
CA SER A 155 1.71 -0.09 -0.06
C SER A 155 1.23 1.24 0.54
N MET A 156 2.16 2.04 1.06
CA MET A 156 1.83 3.26 1.80
C MET A 156 1.78 4.49 0.91
N GLU A 157 2.18 4.39 -0.35
CA GLU A 157 2.33 5.53 -1.27
C GLU A 157 1.03 6.33 -1.43
N LEU A 158 -0.09 5.66 -1.73
CA LEU A 158 -1.38 6.34 -1.84
C LEU A 158 -1.91 6.88 -0.51
N MET A 159 -1.52 6.27 0.62
CA MET A 159 -1.91 6.76 1.95
C MET A 159 -1.17 8.03 2.33
N LEU A 160 0.12 8.14 1.97
CA LEU A 160 0.97 9.28 2.28
C LEU A 160 0.77 10.43 1.29
N TYR A 161 0.60 10.11 0.01
CA TYR A 161 0.65 11.08 -1.08
C TYR A 161 -0.63 11.13 -1.91
N GLY A 162 -1.60 10.23 -1.74
CA GLY A 162 -2.81 10.18 -2.57
C GLY A 162 -3.92 11.18 -2.19
N GLY A 163 -3.74 11.91 -1.09
CA GLY A 163 -4.68 12.91 -0.59
C GLY A 163 -4.15 14.34 -0.69
N SER A 164 -4.72 15.24 0.12
CA SER A 164 -4.06 16.52 0.42
C SER A 164 -2.74 16.28 1.17
N PRO A 165 -1.75 17.17 1.04
CA PRO A 165 -0.49 17.04 1.77
C PRO A 165 -0.72 16.89 3.27
N LEU A 166 -0.06 15.90 3.87
CA LEU A 166 0.05 15.80 5.32
C LEU A 166 0.89 16.97 5.86
N PRO A 167 0.66 17.42 7.11
CA PRO A 167 1.62 18.28 7.78
C PRO A 167 3.04 17.70 7.74
N ASP A 168 4.07 18.52 7.55
CA ASP A 168 5.46 18.06 7.31
C ASP A 168 5.97 17.09 8.38
N ASP A 169 5.63 17.33 9.64
CA ASP A 169 6.01 16.46 10.76
C ASP A 169 5.30 15.10 10.68
N MET A 170 4.01 15.10 10.32
CA MET A 170 3.26 13.87 10.08
C MET A 170 3.80 13.10 8.88
N LEU A 171 4.09 13.78 7.76
CA LEU A 171 4.64 13.12 6.59
C LEU A 171 5.95 12.39 6.93
N LYS A 172 6.86 13.05 7.65
CA LYS A 172 8.11 12.42 8.12
C LYS A 172 7.89 11.20 9.01
N MET A 173 6.91 11.24 9.91
CA MET A 173 6.55 10.08 10.73
C MET A 173 5.93 8.94 9.90
N ALA A 174 5.13 9.27 8.89
CA ALA A 174 4.55 8.27 7.99
C ALA A 174 5.64 7.61 7.13
N GLU A 175 6.60 8.40 6.65
CA GLU A 175 7.74 7.94 5.88
C GLU A 175 8.65 7.05 6.74
N SER A 176 8.90 7.38 8.00
CA SER A 176 9.68 6.52 8.90
C SER A 176 8.97 5.19 9.17
N VAL A 177 7.64 5.19 9.35
CA VAL A 177 6.84 3.96 9.46
C VAL A 177 6.94 3.14 8.17
N ARG A 178 6.77 3.76 6.99
CA ARG A 178 6.90 3.09 5.69
C ARG A 178 8.27 2.45 5.54
N ASP A 179 9.33 3.22 5.77
CA ASP A 179 10.70 2.79 5.54
C ASP A 179 11.09 1.67 6.50
N LEU A 180 10.64 1.72 7.75
CA LEU A 180 10.79 0.61 8.69
C LEU A 180 10.01 -0.64 8.24
N MET A 181 8.74 -0.50 7.86
CA MET A 181 7.93 -1.63 7.41
C MET A 181 8.52 -2.30 6.17
N TYR A 182 9.00 -1.52 5.20
CA TYR A 182 9.64 -2.05 3.99
C TYR A 182 11.02 -2.63 4.30
N GLY A 183 11.80 -1.95 5.14
CA GLY A 183 13.11 -2.41 5.58
C GLY A 183 13.06 -3.72 6.35
N MET A 184 12.08 -3.89 7.25
CA MET A 184 11.82 -5.16 7.92
C MET A 184 11.53 -6.28 6.93
N MET A 185 10.74 -6.02 5.88
CA MET A 185 10.46 -7.03 4.85
C MET A 185 11.72 -7.38 4.04
N ASP A 186 12.51 -6.39 3.68
CA ASP A 186 13.72 -6.60 2.88
C ASP A 186 14.79 -7.36 3.69
N ALA A 187 15.01 -6.96 4.95
CA ALA A 187 15.89 -7.66 5.89
C ALA A 187 15.44 -9.11 6.15
N ALA A 188 14.15 -9.31 6.43
CA ALA A 188 13.59 -10.64 6.67
C ALA A 188 13.60 -11.53 5.42
N ALA A 189 13.60 -10.95 4.23
CA ALA A 189 13.70 -11.71 2.98
C ALA A 189 15.11 -12.27 2.74
N THR A 190 16.14 -11.61 3.27
CA THR A 190 17.55 -11.95 3.00
C THR A 190 18.35 -12.37 4.23
N ASP A 191 17.74 -12.40 5.43
CA ASP A 191 18.44 -12.53 6.72
C ASP A 191 19.53 -11.45 6.88
N GLY A 192 19.19 -10.23 6.47
CA GLY A 192 20.07 -9.06 6.54
C GLY A 192 19.72 -8.12 7.69
N ASP A 193 20.56 -7.10 7.88
CA ASP A 193 20.30 -6.03 8.85
C ASP A 193 19.42 -4.92 8.24
N TYR A 194 18.64 -4.25 9.08
CA TYR A 194 17.95 -3.01 8.70
C TYR A 194 18.79 -1.80 9.09
N GLU A 195 19.18 -1.02 8.10
CA GLU A 195 19.79 0.29 8.31
C GLU A 195 18.74 1.39 8.11
N PRO A 196 18.37 2.15 9.16
CA PRO A 196 17.47 3.29 9.01
C PRO A 196 18.05 4.31 8.03
N LYS A 197 17.20 4.81 7.13
CA LYS A 197 17.58 5.96 6.31
C LYS A 197 17.68 7.21 7.19
N GLU A 198 18.82 7.90 7.12
CA GLU A 198 19.06 9.18 7.80
C GLU A 198 18.12 10.30 7.31
#